data_AF-A0A963X7D9-F1
#
_entry.id   AF-A0A963X7D9-F1
#
_cell.length_a   1.000
_cell.length_b   1.000
_cell.length_c   1.000
_cell.angle_alpha   90.00
_cell.angle_beta   90.00
_cell.angle_gamma   90.00
#
_symmetry.space_group_name_H-M   'P 1'
#
loop_
_entity.id
_entity.type
_entity.pdbx_description
1 polymer ?
#
loop_
_entity_poly.entity_id
_entity_poly.type
_entity_poly.pdbx_seq_one_letter_code
_entity_poly.pdbx_strand_id
1 'polypeptide(L)'
;AGWHAAERARQRGRADATCHVERLLAQLPRDAGLVTVLDGHQAALSWLGGVHGHKVKPLGVEHFGQSASLGDLYRHHGIDANAIAHAVMAVAPGRPVRHLSALG
;
A
#
# COMPACT_ATOMS: atom_id res chain seq x y z
N ALA A 1 -5.20 4.96 15.09
CA ALA A 1 -4.07 5.35 15.97
C ALA A 1 -3.63 4.25 16.96
N GLY A 2 -3.66 2.96 16.60
CA GLY A 2 -3.32 1.86 17.54
C GLY A 2 -1.84 1.43 17.53
N TRP A 3 -1.14 1.60 16.41
CA TRP A 3 0.21 1.05 16.21
C TRP A 3 1.27 1.69 17.12
N HIS A 4 1.42 3.02 17.09
CA HIS A 4 2.33 3.72 18.00
C HIS A 4 1.98 3.53 19.49
N ALA A 5 0.71 3.28 19.82
CA ALA A 5 0.31 3.00 21.20
C ALA A 5 0.83 1.63 21.67
N ALA A 6 0.72 0.60 20.83
CA ALA A 6 1.30 -0.71 21.10
C ALA A 6 2.83 -0.66 21.18
N GLU A 7 3.47 0.09 20.29
CA GLU A 7 4.92 0.31 20.31
C GLU A 7 5.39 0.97 21.62
N ARG A 8 4.72 2.04 22.05
CA ARG A 8 5.00 2.68 23.35
C ARG A 8 4.75 1.75 24.53
N ALA A 9 3.73 0.88 24.47
CA ALA A 9 3.48 -0.09 25.52
C ALA A 9 4.63 -1.11 25.64
N ARG A 10 5.18 -1.56 24.51
CA ARG A 10 6.37 -2.43 24.48
C ARG A 10 7.59 -1.74 25.07
N GLN A 11 7.84 -0.48 24.72
CA GLN A 11 8.92 0.34 25.30
C GLN A 11 8.77 0.52 26.83
N ARG A 12 7.55 0.40 27.36
CA ARG A 12 7.25 0.48 28.80
C ARG A 12 7.18 -0.89 29.49
N GLY A 13 7.67 -1.95 28.85
CA GLY A 13 7.78 -3.28 29.45
C GLY A 13 6.61 -4.23 29.19
N ARG A 14 5.58 -3.82 28.45
CA ARG A 14 4.52 -4.75 27.99
C ARG A 14 4.95 -5.42 26.68
N ALA A 15 5.87 -6.37 26.78
CA ALA A 15 6.55 -6.98 25.62
C ALA A 15 5.59 -7.61 24.59
N ASP A 16 4.43 -8.09 25.03
CA ASP A 16 3.41 -8.77 24.23
C ASP A 16 2.31 -7.84 23.68
N ALA A 17 2.41 -6.53 23.90
CA ALA A 17 1.40 -5.58 23.41
C ALA A 17 1.33 -5.59 21.88
N THR A 18 0.13 -5.87 21.34
CA THR A 18 -0.15 -5.85 19.89
C THR A 18 -1.34 -4.95 19.55
N CYS A 19 -1.37 -4.44 18.32
CA CYS A 19 -2.48 -3.67 17.79
C CYS A 19 -3.20 -4.38 16.62
N HIS A 20 -4.29 -3.78 16.14
CA HIS A 20 -5.10 -4.37 15.08
C HIS A 20 -4.32 -4.61 13.77
N VAL A 21 -3.54 -3.63 13.31
CA VAL A 21 -2.80 -3.75 12.04
C VAL A 21 -1.70 -4.83 12.11
N GLU A 22 -1.03 -4.96 13.26
CA GLU A 22 -0.05 -6.03 13.48
C GLU A 22 -0.69 -7.41 13.39
N ARG A 23 -1.89 -7.59 13.98
CA ARG A 23 -2.64 -8.85 13.91
C ARG A 23 -3.19 -9.15 12.52
N LEU A 24 -3.65 -8.12 11.80
CA LEU A 24 -4.14 -8.25 10.44
C LEU A 24 -3.02 -8.72 9.50
N LEU A 25 -1.86 -8.04 9.56
CA LEU A 25 -0.73 -8.34 8.70
C LEU A 25 0.09 -9.57 9.11
N ALA A 26 -0.07 -10.05 10.36
CA ALA A 26 0.63 -11.27 10.84
C ALA A 26 0.24 -12.55 10.08
N GLN A 27 -0.88 -12.54 9.35
CA GLN A 27 -1.32 -13.66 8.52
C GLN A 27 -0.59 -13.75 7.17
N LEU A 28 0.15 -12.71 6.80
CA LEU A 28 0.87 -12.64 5.54
C LEU A 28 2.31 -13.20 5.71
N PRO A 29 2.85 -13.90 4.69
CA PRO A 29 4.27 -14.20 4.63
C PRO A 29 5.15 -12.94 4.77
N ARG A 30 6.36 -13.08 5.32
CA ARG A 30 7.28 -11.95 5.50
C ARG A 30 7.72 -11.30 4.18
N ASP A 31 7.74 -12.08 3.11
CA ASP A 31 8.09 -11.68 1.76
C ASP A 31 6.89 -11.25 0.91
N ALA A 32 5.68 -11.18 1.49
CA ALA A 32 4.51 -10.67 0.80
C ALA A 32 4.70 -9.20 0.37
N GLY A 33 4.35 -8.89 -0.88
CA GLY A 33 4.26 -7.52 -1.37
C GLY A 33 2.91 -6.89 -1.04
N LEU A 34 2.92 -5.63 -0.62
CA LEU A 34 1.71 -4.84 -0.37
C LEU A 34 1.54 -3.78 -1.46
N VAL A 35 0.38 -3.79 -2.12
CA VAL A 35 -0.07 -2.68 -2.96
C VAL A 35 -1.24 -2.02 -2.26
N THR A 36 -1.12 -0.72 -1.97
CA THR A 36 -2.19 0.06 -1.33
C THR A 36 -2.69 1.09 -2.33
N VAL A 37 -4.00 1.28 -2.40
CA VAL A 37 -4.64 2.24 -3.31
C VAL A 37 -5.49 3.18 -2.47
N LEU A 38 -5.33 4.49 -2.68
CA LEU A 38 -6.10 5.50 -1.99
C LEU A 38 -6.49 6.62 -2.98
N ASP A 39 -7.75 7.05 -2.97
CA ASP A 39 -8.15 8.31 -3.60
C ASP A 39 -7.75 9.48 -2.69
N GLY A 40 -6.44 9.69 -2.59
CA GLY A 40 -5.76 10.53 -1.61
C GLY A 40 -4.25 10.31 -1.69
N HIS A 41 -3.46 11.16 -1.04
CA HIS A 41 -2.00 11.11 -1.19
C HIS A 41 -1.41 9.79 -0.71
N GLN A 42 -0.61 9.10 -1.56
CA GLN A 42 -0.10 7.75 -1.31
C GLN A 42 0.63 7.59 0.04
N ALA A 43 1.30 8.66 0.50
CA ALA A 43 2.01 8.70 1.77
C ALA A 43 1.15 8.31 2.99
N ALA A 44 -0.18 8.51 2.92
CA ALA A 44 -1.10 8.17 3.99
C ALA A 44 -1.13 6.67 4.33
N LEU A 45 -0.78 5.79 3.38
CA LEU A 45 -0.75 4.33 3.58
C LEU A 45 0.65 3.72 3.48
N SER A 46 1.67 4.49 3.04
CA SER A 46 3.05 4.00 2.91
C SER A 46 3.63 3.42 4.20
N TRP A 47 3.18 3.91 5.37
CA TRP A 47 3.67 3.46 6.68
C TRP A 47 3.37 1.97 6.96
N LEU A 48 2.41 1.36 6.27
CA LEU A 48 2.07 -0.05 6.45
C LEU A 48 3.26 -0.99 6.21
N GLY A 49 4.18 -0.63 5.32
CA GLY A 49 5.43 -1.39 5.11
C GLY A 49 6.33 -1.44 6.35
N GLY A 50 6.23 -0.46 7.25
CA GLY A 50 6.99 -0.42 8.50
C GLY A 50 6.45 -1.32 9.61
N VAL A 51 5.24 -1.87 9.49
CA VAL A 51 4.61 -2.66 10.57
C VAL A 51 5.33 -3.99 10.80
N HIS A 52 5.54 -4.76 9.72
CA HIS A 52 6.26 -6.04 9.75
C HIS A 52 7.40 -6.12 8.72
N GLY A 53 7.75 -4.99 8.08
CA GLY A 53 8.84 -4.91 7.10
C GLY A 53 8.47 -5.35 5.68
N HIS A 54 7.18 -5.41 5.34
CA HIS A 54 6.72 -5.77 4.00
C HIS A 54 7.12 -4.72 2.96
N LYS A 55 7.48 -5.19 1.75
CA LYS A 55 7.69 -4.30 0.61
C LYS A 55 6.35 -3.66 0.22
N VAL A 56 6.28 -2.33 0.21
CA VAL A 56 5.06 -1.58 -0.11
C VAL A 56 5.21 -0.77 -1.40
N LYS A 57 4.20 -0.83 -2.27
CA LYS A 57 4.03 0.06 -3.41
C LYS A 57 2.72 0.83 -3.23
N PRO A 58 2.78 2.05 -2.65
CA PRO A 58 1.60 2.84 -2.41
C PRO A 58 1.23 3.63 -3.66
N LEU A 59 -0.04 3.56 -4.05
CA LEU A 59 -0.63 4.29 -5.16
C LEU A 59 -1.67 5.28 -4.61
N GLY A 60 -1.69 6.48 -5.17
CA GLY A 60 -2.60 7.53 -4.75
C GLY A 60 -2.49 8.78 -5.62
N VAL A 61 -3.22 9.82 -5.23
CA VAL A 61 -3.27 11.08 -5.98
C VAL A 61 -2.17 12.02 -5.50
N GLU A 62 -1.44 12.64 -6.42
CA GLU A 62 -0.35 13.59 -6.08
C GLU A 62 -0.78 15.05 -6.22
N HIS A 63 -1.76 15.32 -7.08
CA HIS A 63 -2.20 16.67 -7.44
C HIS A 63 -3.72 16.70 -7.58
N PHE A 64 -4.33 17.86 -7.33
CA PHE A 64 -5.77 18.07 -7.44
C PHE A 64 -6.08 19.13 -8.51
N GLY A 65 -7.36 19.22 -8.92
CA GLY A 65 -7.87 20.28 -9.80
C GLY A 65 -8.19 19.84 -11.23
N GLN A 66 -8.11 18.55 -11.53
CA GLN A 66 -8.47 17.99 -12.83
C GLN A 66 -9.99 17.79 -12.93
N SER A 67 -10.53 17.98 -14.14
CA SER A 67 -11.92 17.65 -14.48
C SER A 67 -11.91 16.74 -15.70
N ALA A 68 -12.31 15.49 -15.51
CA ALA A 68 -12.40 14.47 -16.54
C ALA A 68 -13.38 13.37 -16.09
N SER A 69 -13.53 12.32 -16.89
CA SER A 69 -14.26 11.14 -16.43
C SER A 69 -13.52 10.46 -15.27
N LEU A 70 -14.23 9.72 -14.42
CA LEU A 70 -13.61 9.01 -13.29
C LEU A 70 -12.48 8.07 -13.74
N GLY A 71 -12.69 7.37 -14.86
CA GLY A 71 -11.68 6.46 -15.43
C GLY A 71 -10.43 7.21 -15.90
N ASP A 72 -10.59 8.40 -16.49
CA ASP A 72 -9.47 9.23 -16.92
C ASP A 72 -8.72 9.81 -15.71
N LEU A 73 -9.43 10.20 -14.65
CA LEU A 73 -8.81 10.65 -13.40
C LEU A 73 -8.01 9.54 -12.72
N TYR A 74 -8.57 8.33 -12.65
CA TYR A 74 -7.86 7.18 -12.08
C TYR A 74 -6.62 6.80 -12.89
N ARG A 75 -6.70 6.86 -14.22
CA ARG A 75 -5.54 6.65 -15.08
C ARG A 75 -4.50 7.76 -14.86
N HIS A 76 -4.94 9.02 -14.84
CA HIS A 76 -4.07 10.18 -14.63
C HIS A 76 -3.31 10.10 -13.29
N HIS A 77 -3.97 9.64 -12.24
CA HIS A 77 -3.36 9.45 -10.92
C HIS A 77 -2.69 8.08 -10.73
N GLY A 78 -2.64 7.23 -11.76
CA GLY A 78 -1.99 5.91 -11.66
C GLY A 78 -2.64 4.98 -10.62
N ILE A 79 -3.96 5.10 -10.43
CA ILE A 79 -4.75 4.23 -9.54
C ILE A 79 -5.76 3.38 -10.32
N ASP A 80 -5.66 3.35 -11.65
CA ASP A 80 -6.44 2.47 -12.50
C ASP A 80 -5.95 1.00 -12.45
N ALA A 81 -6.70 0.10 -13.08
CA ALA A 81 -6.39 -1.32 -13.07
C ALA A 81 -5.00 -1.64 -13.69
N ASN A 82 -4.59 -0.88 -14.72
CA ASN A 82 -3.31 -1.09 -15.38
C ASN A 82 -2.15 -0.71 -14.44
N ALA A 83 -2.24 0.45 -13.77
CA ALA A 83 -1.25 0.89 -12.79
C ALA A 83 -1.17 -0.02 -11.56
N ILE A 84 -2.32 -0.51 -11.06
CA ILE A 84 -2.36 -1.48 -9.96
C ILE A 84 -1.62 -2.78 -10.36
N ALA A 85 -1.87 -3.30 -11.56
CA ALA A 85 -1.20 -4.52 -12.02
C ALA A 85 0.32 -4.32 -12.21
N HIS A 86 0.77 -3.17 -12.71
CA HIS A 86 2.20 -2.81 -12.73
C HIS A 86 2.80 -2.73 -11.32
N ALA A 87 2.07 -2.15 -10.36
CA ALA A 87 2.50 -2.09 -8.97
C ALA A 87 2.67 -3.49 -8.36
N VAL A 88 1.73 -4.41 -8.62
CA VAL A 88 1.83 -5.82 -8.19
C VAL A 88 3.08 -6.47 -8.76
N MET A 89 3.33 -6.32 -10.06
CA MET A 89 4.52 -6.86 -10.72
C MET A 89 5.82 -6.32 -10.12
N ALA A 90 5.83 -5.07 -9.64
CA ALA A 90 6.99 -4.47 -9.00
C ALA A 90 7.27 -5.01 -7.59
N VAL A 91 6.26 -5.46 -6.85
CA VAL A 91 6.43 -5.93 -5.45
C VAL A 91 6.45 -7.44 -5.29
N ALA A 92 5.86 -8.18 -6.23
CA ALA A 92 5.82 -9.63 -6.23
C ALA A 92 6.38 -10.16 -7.57
N PRO A 93 7.68 -10.50 -7.64
CA PRO A 93 8.29 -11.03 -8.85
C PRO A 93 7.73 -12.44 -9.10
N GLY A 94 6.67 -12.50 -9.91
CA GLY A 94 5.99 -13.73 -10.31
C GLY A 94 5.82 -13.80 -11.83
N ARG A 95 4.88 -14.64 -12.28
CA ARG A 95 4.55 -14.73 -13.71
C ARG A 95 4.05 -13.37 -14.23
N PRO A 96 4.57 -12.86 -15.36
CA PRO A 96 4.11 -11.60 -15.92
C PRO A 96 2.60 -11.60 -16.16
N VAL A 97 1.95 -10.51 -15.72
CA VAL A 97 0.55 -10.25 -16.07
C VAL A 97 0.48 -9.97 -17.58
N ARG A 98 -0.40 -10.69 -18.27
CA ARG A 98 -0.60 -10.56 -19.71
C ARG A 98 -1.47 -9.34 -20.01
N HIS A 99 -1.33 -8.78 -21.21
CA HIS A 99 -2.15 -7.66 -21.70
C HIS A 99 -2.02 -6.37 -20.89
N LEU A 100 -0.89 -6.18 -20.21
CA LEU A 100 -0.53 -4.91 -19.58
C LEU A 100 -0.16 -3.87 -20.65
N SER A 101 -0.83 -2.73 -20.62
CA SER A 101 -0.45 -1.57 -21.43
C SER A 101 0.70 -0.83 -20.76
N ALA A 102 1.53 -0.13 -21.55
CA ALA A 102 2.51 0.79 -20.98
C ALA A 102 1.80 1.86 -20.12
N LEU A 103 2.44 2.26 -19.02
CA LEU A 103 2.01 3.43 -18.26
C LEU A 103 2.35 4.67 -19.09
N GLY A 104 1.37 5.54 -19.28
CA GLY A 104 1.49 6.81 -20.00
C GLY A 104 1.33 8.00 -19.07
#